data_AF-A0A959ANM9-F1
#
_entry.id   AF-A0A959ANM9-F1
#
_cell.length_a   1.000
_cell.length_b   1.000
_cell.length_c   1.000
_cell.angle_alpha   90.00
_cell.angle_beta   90.00
_cell.angle_gamma   90.00
#
_symmetry.space_group_name_H-M   'P 1'
#
loop_
_entity.id
_entity.type
_entity.pdbx_description
1 polymer ?
#
loop_
_entity_poly.entity_id
_entity_poly.type
_entity_poly.pdbx_seq_one_letter_code
_entity_poly.pdbx_strand_id
1 'polypeptide(L)'
;MHQSKLVRQLRILTPFELKRLLQFLKSPFYNANPAILKLYLLLRDHYPEFDAPVLGREKVFRKLFPGRAYDHQKLLNLMSGFTALLEQYLTLLQLEKNVLEQKKLLVQAYSERPDCYEVFEKKLWELDRFLDAQPYRDELYFREKKDLNLLYFGHPGTGMVAEGRDALQNALQHFETYKAISTAKLECSWNAWENAVGDRKAIRLEFSDIDAENPLLTLYKKLAALQRAPDAAENLEEIDELLNEHIRSFRPNDQSNILRILLNHYTRLLNMGRSEAADTILGLYKTGLAYDCFLEFGKIKESIFL
;
A
#
# COMPACT_ATOMS: atom_id res chain seq x y z
N MET A 1 -32.02 8.55 -10.37
CA MET A 1 -30.61 8.11 -10.59
C MET A 1 -29.85 7.81 -9.30
N HIS A 2 -30.36 8.28 -8.16
CA HIS A 2 -29.81 8.26 -6.79
C HIS A 2 -29.04 7.02 -6.34
N GLN A 3 -29.47 5.82 -6.73
CA GLN A 3 -28.83 4.57 -6.32
C GLN A 3 -27.83 3.99 -7.33
N SER A 4 -27.57 4.67 -8.45
CA SER A 4 -26.66 4.16 -9.47
C SER A 4 -25.22 4.10 -8.97
N LYS A 5 -24.43 3.17 -9.54
CA LYS A 5 -22.99 3.06 -9.29
C LYS A 5 -22.28 4.41 -9.45
N LEU A 6 -22.60 5.14 -10.53
CA LEU A 6 -22.06 6.48 -10.80
C LEU A 6 -22.30 7.46 -9.64
N VAL A 7 -23.53 7.55 -9.12
CA VAL A 7 -23.84 8.50 -8.03
C VAL A 7 -23.12 8.09 -6.74
N ARG A 8 -23.08 6.79 -6.42
CA ARG A 8 -22.33 6.29 -5.26
C ARG A 8 -20.85 6.62 -5.32
N GLN A 9 -20.22 6.50 -6.49
CA GLN A 9 -18.81 6.84 -6.68
C GLN A 9 -18.56 8.36 -6.71
N LEU A 10 -19.51 9.18 -7.18
CA LEU A 10 -19.35 10.63 -7.08
C LEU A 10 -19.42 11.13 -5.62
N ARG A 11 -20.16 10.44 -4.75
CA ARG A 11 -20.26 10.78 -3.32
C ARG A 11 -18.96 10.59 -2.54
N ILE A 12 -18.08 9.68 -2.96
CA ILE A 12 -16.81 9.44 -2.26
C ILE A 12 -15.75 10.52 -2.53
N LEU A 13 -15.93 11.32 -3.59
CA LEU A 13 -15.01 12.41 -3.90
C LEU A 13 -15.11 13.51 -2.86
N THR A 14 -13.98 14.09 -2.48
CA THR A 14 -13.96 15.37 -1.77
C THR A 14 -14.43 16.52 -2.67
N PRO A 15 -14.85 17.67 -2.12
CA PRO A 15 -15.20 18.84 -2.92
C PRO A 15 -14.08 19.30 -3.86
N PHE A 16 -12.83 19.16 -3.43
CA PHE A 16 -11.65 19.47 -4.24
C PHE A 16 -11.47 18.50 -5.41
N GLU A 17 -11.58 17.19 -5.16
CA GLU A 17 -11.48 16.17 -6.21
C GLU A 17 -12.64 16.27 -7.20
N LEU A 18 -13.86 16.59 -6.75
CA LEU A 18 -14.99 16.83 -7.63
C LEU A 18 -14.75 18.03 -8.55
N LYS A 19 -14.12 19.10 -8.05
CA LYS A 19 -13.75 20.27 -8.86
C LYS A 19 -12.67 19.93 -9.90
N ARG A 20 -11.66 19.15 -9.52
CA ARG A 20 -10.59 18.69 -10.45
C ARG A 20 -11.10 17.71 -11.51
N LEU A 21 -12.14 16.91 -11.22
CA LEU A 21 -12.78 16.02 -12.20
C LEU A 21 -13.28 16.77 -13.44
N LEU A 22 -13.69 18.04 -13.31
CA LEU A 22 -14.07 18.88 -14.45
C LEU A 22 -12.91 19.06 -15.45
N GLN A 23 -11.68 19.23 -14.96
CA GLN A 23 -10.50 19.39 -15.83
C GLN A 23 -10.19 18.08 -16.55
N PHE A 24 -10.27 16.97 -15.83
CA PHE A 24 -10.12 15.63 -16.40
C PHE A 24 -11.13 15.35 -17.51
N LEU A 25 -12.43 15.59 -17.28
CA LEU A 25 -13.49 15.37 -18.26
C LEU A 25 -13.48 16.35 -19.45
N LYS A 26 -12.80 17.48 -19.31
CA LYS A 26 -12.56 18.43 -20.42
C LYS A 26 -11.37 18.02 -21.29
N SER A 27 -10.49 17.15 -20.80
CA SER A 27 -9.32 16.72 -21.54
C SER A 27 -9.73 15.81 -22.70
N PRO A 28 -9.40 16.15 -23.96
CA PRO A 28 -9.70 15.30 -25.11
C PRO A 28 -8.90 13.99 -25.08
N PHE A 29 -7.81 13.93 -24.31
CA PHE A 29 -7.03 12.72 -24.11
C PHE A 29 -7.81 11.65 -23.34
N TYR A 30 -8.62 12.05 -22.36
CA TYR A 30 -9.39 11.12 -21.52
C TYR A 30 -10.85 10.99 -21.96
N ASN A 31 -11.48 12.09 -22.36
CA ASN A 31 -12.91 12.10 -22.69
C ASN A 31 -13.17 12.62 -24.11
N ALA A 32 -13.49 11.70 -25.02
CA ALA A 32 -13.96 12.03 -26.35
C ALA A 32 -15.48 12.30 -26.42
N ASN A 33 -16.26 11.99 -25.37
CA ASN A 33 -17.71 12.08 -25.39
C ASN A 33 -18.21 13.35 -24.64
N PRO A 34 -18.63 14.41 -25.37
CA PRO A 34 -19.09 15.65 -24.74
C PRO A 34 -20.38 15.47 -23.92
N ALA A 35 -21.17 14.42 -24.17
CA ALA A 35 -22.37 14.14 -23.38
C ALA A 35 -22.03 13.72 -21.93
N ILE A 36 -20.86 13.12 -21.70
CA ILE A 36 -20.41 12.78 -20.33
C ILE A 36 -20.12 14.06 -19.56
N LEU A 37 -19.43 15.03 -20.18
CA LEU A 37 -19.18 16.33 -19.55
C LEU A 37 -20.49 17.04 -19.21
N LYS A 38 -21.49 17.02 -20.11
CA LYS A 38 -22.82 17.56 -19.82
C LYS A 38 -23.50 16.85 -18.65
N LEU A 39 -23.40 15.52 -18.58
CA LEU A 39 -23.94 14.75 -17.46
C LEU A 39 -23.26 15.12 -16.14
N TYR A 40 -21.95 15.26 -16.11
CA TYR A 40 -21.23 15.74 -14.93
C TYR A 40 -21.72 17.13 -14.47
N LEU A 41 -21.84 18.08 -15.40
CA LEU A 41 -22.32 19.44 -15.08
C LEU A 41 -23.74 19.42 -14.49
N LEU A 42 -24.62 18.55 -14.98
CA LEU A 42 -25.96 18.37 -14.43
C LEU A 42 -25.96 17.74 -13.04
N LEU A 43 -24.99 16.87 -12.73
CA LEU A 43 -24.94 16.15 -11.46
C LEU A 43 -24.23 16.96 -10.36
N ARG A 44 -23.13 17.64 -10.69
CA ARG A 44 -22.27 18.31 -9.70
C ARG A 44 -23.02 19.36 -8.87
N ASP A 45 -24.02 20.02 -9.45
CA ASP A 45 -24.82 21.07 -8.80
C ASP A 45 -25.71 20.50 -7.68
N HIS A 46 -25.79 19.17 -7.56
CA HIS A 46 -26.53 18.46 -6.53
C HIS A 46 -25.63 17.66 -5.58
N TYR A 47 -24.30 17.78 -5.66
CA TYR A 47 -23.40 17.16 -4.69
C TYR A 47 -23.59 17.77 -3.29
N PRO A 48 -23.49 16.99 -2.20
CA PRO A 48 -23.18 15.56 -2.14
C PRO A 48 -24.42 14.65 -2.16
N GLU A 49 -25.61 15.21 -1.94
CA GLU A 49 -26.82 14.40 -1.72
C GLU A 49 -27.30 13.74 -3.01
N PHE A 50 -27.20 14.41 -4.16
CA PHE A 50 -27.70 13.94 -5.45
C PHE A 50 -29.17 13.52 -5.46
N ASP A 51 -29.99 13.92 -4.49
CA ASP A 51 -31.37 13.43 -4.27
C ASP A 51 -32.47 14.30 -4.91
N ALA A 52 -32.07 15.32 -5.66
CA ALA A 52 -33.00 16.24 -6.30
C ALA A 52 -33.91 15.53 -7.31
N PRO A 53 -35.24 15.76 -7.31
CA PRO A 53 -36.20 15.15 -8.25
C PRO A 53 -35.92 15.45 -9.74
N VAL A 54 -35.06 16.44 -10.02
CA VAL A 54 -34.57 16.77 -11.37
C VAL A 54 -33.60 15.72 -11.92
N LEU A 55 -33.02 14.88 -11.06
CA LEU A 55 -32.13 13.77 -11.40
C LEU A 55 -32.88 12.45 -11.72
N GLY A 56 -34.18 12.55 -11.99
CA GLY A 56 -34.95 11.47 -12.61
C GLY A 56 -34.40 11.12 -14.00
N ARG A 57 -34.31 9.83 -14.32
CA ARG A 57 -33.64 9.34 -15.55
C ARG A 57 -34.17 10.00 -16.83
N GLU A 58 -35.49 10.11 -16.96
CA GLU A 58 -36.10 10.77 -18.12
C GLU A 58 -35.79 12.27 -18.20
N LYS A 59 -35.83 12.97 -17.05
CA LYS A 59 -35.54 14.41 -16.99
C LYS A 59 -34.09 14.69 -17.37
N VAL A 60 -33.17 13.88 -16.83
CA VAL A 60 -31.74 13.94 -17.19
C VAL A 60 -31.55 13.65 -18.67
N PHE A 61 -32.21 12.62 -19.21
CA PHE A 61 -32.11 12.30 -20.64
C PHE A 61 -32.60 13.46 -21.53
N ARG A 62 -33.75 14.06 -21.23
CA ARG A 62 -34.27 15.21 -21.99
C ARG A 62 -33.32 16.41 -21.96
N LYS A 63 -32.65 16.65 -20.82
CA LYS A 63 -31.62 17.70 -20.71
C LYS A 63 -30.35 17.38 -21.50
N LEU A 64 -29.95 16.11 -21.56
CA LEU A 64 -28.76 15.67 -22.28
C LEU A 64 -28.96 15.60 -23.79
N PHE A 65 -30.15 15.17 -24.23
CA PHE A 65 -30.50 14.94 -25.62
C PHE A 65 -31.82 15.64 -25.98
N PRO A 66 -31.83 16.99 -26.08
CA PRO A 66 -33.04 17.73 -26.45
C PRO A 66 -33.64 17.23 -27.77
N GLY A 67 -34.97 17.13 -27.82
CA GLY A 67 -35.70 16.71 -29.01
C GLY A 67 -35.67 15.21 -29.32
N ARG A 68 -35.03 14.36 -28.49
CA ARG A 68 -35.04 12.90 -28.67
C ARG A 68 -36.01 12.22 -27.71
N ALA A 69 -36.68 11.17 -28.19
CA ALA A 69 -37.47 10.27 -27.34
C ALA A 69 -36.57 9.60 -26.29
N TYR A 70 -37.13 9.32 -25.11
CA TYR A 70 -36.37 8.71 -24.02
C TYR A 70 -35.82 7.35 -24.43
N ASP A 71 -34.49 7.22 -24.40
CA ASP A 71 -33.78 5.98 -24.66
C ASP A 71 -33.04 5.54 -23.39
N HIS A 72 -33.59 4.50 -22.76
CA HIS A 72 -33.04 3.95 -21.54
C HIS A 72 -31.62 3.41 -21.74
N GLN A 73 -31.40 2.65 -22.81
CA GLN A 73 -30.12 2.00 -23.07
C GLN A 73 -29.03 3.04 -23.33
N LYS A 74 -29.35 4.08 -24.10
CA LYS A 74 -28.42 5.18 -24.36
C LYS A 74 -28.02 5.92 -23.09
N LEU A 75 -28.95 6.15 -22.16
CA LEU A 75 -28.62 6.74 -20.86
C LEU A 75 -27.71 5.81 -20.04
N LEU A 76 -28.03 4.51 -19.99
CA LEU A 76 -27.20 3.53 -19.29
C LEU A 76 -25.78 3.49 -19.85
N ASN A 77 -25.62 3.44 -21.18
CA ASN A 77 -24.32 3.45 -21.84
C ASN A 77 -23.52 4.71 -21.49
N LEU A 78 -24.18 5.88 -21.46
CA LEU A 78 -23.53 7.13 -21.06
C LEU A 78 -23.08 7.11 -19.60
N MET A 79 -23.93 6.60 -18.69
CA MET A 79 -23.61 6.47 -17.28
C MET A 79 -22.48 5.47 -17.03
N SER A 80 -22.45 4.34 -17.76
CA SER A 80 -21.38 3.35 -17.70
C SER A 80 -20.05 3.93 -18.21
N GLY A 81 -20.07 4.65 -19.34
CA GLY A 81 -18.88 5.35 -19.84
C GLY A 81 -18.36 6.40 -18.85
N PHE A 82 -19.25 7.16 -18.20
CA PHE A 82 -18.83 8.10 -17.16
C PHE A 82 -18.27 7.37 -15.93
N THR A 83 -18.88 6.25 -15.52
CA THR A 83 -18.37 5.43 -14.42
C THR A 83 -16.93 4.96 -14.69
N ALA A 84 -16.63 4.50 -15.91
CA ALA A 84 -15.28 4.08 -16.28
C ALA A 84 -14.27 5.25 -16.23
N LEU A 85 -14.66 6.44 -16.70
CA LEU A 85 -13.82 7.64 -16.60
C LEU A 85 -13.58 8.07 -15.15
N LEU A 86 -14.57 7.90 -14.28
CA LEU A 86 -14.43 8.20 -12.86
C LEU A 86 -13.47 7.23 -12.17
N GLU A 87 -13.53 5.94 -12.50
CA GLU A 87 -12.57 4.93 -12.01
C GLU A 87 -11.15 5.25 -12.49
N GLN A 88 -10.97 5.63 -13.77
CA GLN A 88 -9.67 6.09 -14.28
C GLN A 88 -9.16 7.32 -13.55
N TYR A 89 -10.04 8.29 -13.27
CA TYR A 89 -9.68 9.49 -12.53
C TYR A 89 -9.23 9.18 -11.09
N LEU A 90 -9.95 8.30 -10.39
CA LEU A 90 -9.57 7.85 -9.04
C LEU A 90 -8.19 7.17 -9.04
N THR A 91 -7.91 6.33 -10.05
CA THR A 91 -6.60 5.71 -10.23
C THR A 91 -5.50 6.77 -10.40
N LEU A 92 -5.74 7.81 -11.20
CA LEU A 92 -4.77 8.90 -11.36
C LEU A 92 -4.54 9.68 -10.06
N LEU A 93 -5.59 9.96 -9.29
CA LEU A 93 -5.44 10.61 -7.98
C LEU A 93 -4.62 9.75 -7.01
N GLN A 94 -4.77 8.42 -7.05
CA GLN A 94 -3.97 7.54 -6.23
C GLN A 94 -2.51 7.47 -6.70
N LEU A 95 -2.29 7.46 -8.02
CA LEU A 95 -0.95 7.52 -8.60
C LEU A 95 -0.25 8.84 -8.25
N GLU A 96 -0.95 9.97 -8.30
CA GLU A 96 -0.43 11.30 -7.91
C GLU A 96 0.11 11.33 -6.47
N LYS A 97 -0.50 10.56 -5.56
CA LYS A 97 -0.05 10.43 -4.17
C LYS A 97 1.16 9.49 -4.02
N ASN A 98 1.37 8.57 -4.97
CA ASN A 98 2.41 7.56 -4.90
C ASN A 98 3.65 7.95 -5.72
N VAL A 99 4.54 8.74 -5.11
CA VAL A 99 5.78 9.23 -5.75
C VAL A 99 6.70 8.09 -6.19
N LEU A 100 6.77 7.00 -5.41
CA LEU A 100 7.58 5.83 -5.77
C LEU A 100 7.09 5.21 -7.06
N GLU A 101 5.78 4.95 -7.17
CA GLU A 101 5.19 4.33 -8.36
C GLU A 101 5.33 5.23 -9.60
N GLN A 102 5.17 6.55 -9.46
CA GLN A 102 5.42 7.48 -10.56
C GLN A 102 6.85 7.39 -11.09
N LYS A 103 7.84 7.31 -10.20
CA LYS A 103 9.25 7.16 -10.58
C LYS A 103 9.50 5.82 -11.27
N LYS A 104 8.94 4.73 -10.75
CA LYS A 104 9.04 3.38 -11.34
C LYS A 104 8.49 3.34 -12.75
N LEU A 105 7.27 3.84 -12.95
CA LEU A 105 6.63 3.90 -14.27
C LEU A 105 7.46 4.74 -15.25
N LEU A 106 8.09 5.82 -14.78
CA LEU A 106 8.95 6.64 -15.62
C LEU A 106 10.23 5.89 -16.04
N VAL A 107 10.90 5.19 -15.11
CA VAL A 107 12.07 4.37 -15.41
C VAL A 107 11.70 3.26 -16.40
N GLN A 108 10.59 2.57 -16.18
CA GLN A 108 10.08 1.55 -17.09
C GLN A 108 9.75 2.13 -18.48
N ALA A 109 9.14 3.31 -18.55
CA ALA A 109 8.89 3.96 -19.83
C ALA A 109 10.21 4.22 -20.58
N TYR A 110 11.26 4.66 -19.91
CA TYR A 110 12.55 4.83 -20.59
C TYR A 110 13.23 3.51 -20.97
N SER A 111 13.08 2.44 -20.16
CA SER A 111 13.67 1.14 -20.48
C SER A 111 13.05 0.49 -21.73
N GLU A 112 11.79 0.79 -22.02
CA GLU A 112 11.09 0.31 -23.21
C GLU A 112 11.49 1.04 -24.51
N ARG A 113 12.41 2.02 -24.42
CA ARG A 113 12.84 2.90 -25.51
C ARG A 113 14.36 2.80 -25.70
N PRO A 114 14.84 1.93 -26.61
CA PRO A 114 16.28 1.64 -26.76
C PRO A 114 17.16 2.87 -26.97
N ASP A 115 16.68 3.86 -27.72
CA ASP A 115 17.41 5.10 -28.03
C ASP A 115 17.57 6.04 -26.83
N CYS A 116 16.99 5.70 -25.67
CA CYS A 116 17.00 6.52 -24.46
C CYS A 116 17.89 5.93 -23.34
N TYR A 117 18.86 5.08 -23.65
CA TYR A 117 19.68 4.37 -22.64
C TYR A 117 20.26 5.30 -21.56
N GLU A 118 20.92 6.39 -21.94
CA GLU A 118 21.55 7.32 -20.98
C GLU A 118 20.51 7.95 -20.02
N VAL A 119 19.32 8.25 -20.54
CA VAL A 119 18.22 8.81 -19.74
C VAL A 119 17.61 7.74 -18.83
N PHE A 120 17.42 6.52 -19.35
CA PHE A 120 16.98 5.35 -18.59
C PHE A 120 17.91 5.10 -17.41
N GLU A 121 19.21 4.94 -17.67
CA GLU A 121 20.22 4.63 -16.66
C GLU A 121 20.25 5.72 -15.58
N LYS A 122 20.28 7.00 -16.00
CA LYS A 122 20.22 8.12 -15.06
C LYS A 122 18.98 8.06 -14.17
N LYS A 123 17.80 7.81 -14.74
CA LYS A 123 16.54 7.75 -13.99
C LYS A 123 16.46 6.54 -13.07
N LEU A 124 17.05 5.41 -13.49
CA LEU A 124 17.18 4.21 -12.69
C LEU A 124 18.00 4.49 -11.43
N TRP A 125 19.18 5.12 -11.56
CA TRP A 125 20.01 5.46 -10.41
C TRP A 125 19.45 6.60 -9.55
N GLU A 126 18.65 7.51 -10.12
CA GLU A 126 17.87 8.47 -9.32
C GLU A 126 16.81 7.77 -8.45
N LEU A 127 16.14 6.74 -8.98
CA LEU A 127 15.18 5.95 -8.22
C LEU A 127 15.88 5.06 -7.18
N ASP A 128 17.03 4.48 -7.51
CA ASP A 128 17.86 3.72 -6.59
C ASP A 128 18.26 4.56 -5.36
N ARG A 129 18.81 5.76 -5.59
CA ARG A 129 19.13 6.71 -4.52
C ARG A 129 17.90 7.17 -3.73
N PHE A 130 16.75 7.31 -4.40
CA PHE A 130 15.49 7.65 -3.74
C PHE A 130 15.06 6.56 -2.74
N LEU A 131 15.25 5.28 -3.08
CA LEU A 131 15.00 4.16 -2.17
C LEU A 131 15.97 4.18 -0.99
N ASP A 132 17.26 4.41 -1.25
CA ASP A 132 18.31 4.40 -0.22
C ASP A 132 18.17 5.54 0.79
N ALA A 133 17.67 6.69 0.34
CA ALA A 133 17.40 7.87 1.18
C ALA A 133 16.23 7.66 2.16
N GLN A 134 15.38 6.67 1.93
CA GLN A 134 14.37 6.28 2.91
C GLN A 134 15.04 5.45 4.02
N PRO A 135 14.58 5.55 5.28
CA PRO A 135 15.19 4.80 6.38
C PRO A 135 14.82 3.30 6.37
N TYR A 136 13.87 2.91 5.51
CA TYR A 136 13.27 1.59 5.51
C TYR A 136 14.15 0.55 4.80
N ARG A 137 14.41 -0.58 5.45
CA ARG A 137 15.10 -1.76 4.90
C ARG A 137 14.20 -3.00 5.04
N ASP A 138 13.00 -2.89 4.47
CA ASP A 138 11.91 -3.85 4.55
C ASP A 138 11.67 -4.59 3.22
N GLU A 139 10.62 -5.41 3.12
CA GLU A 139 10.34 -6.17 1.89
C GLU A 139 10.16 -5.26 0.69
N LEU A 140 9.50 -4.11 0.87
CA LEU A 140 9.29 -3.16 -0.21
C LEU A 140 10.66 -2.70 -0.75
N TYR A 141 11.55 -2.24 0.12
CA TYR A 141 12.89 -1.79 -0.29
C TYR A 141 13.64 -2.87 -1.10
N PHE A 142 13.73 -4.09 -0.57
CA PHE A 142 14.48 -5.16 -1.23
C PHE A 142 13.81 -5.66 -2.51
N ARG A 143 12.47 -5.70 -2.57
CA ARG A 143 11.75 -6.02 -3.80
C ARG A 143 12.02 -5.00 -4.89
N GLU A 144 11.92 -3.70 -4.58
CA GLU A 144 12.15 -2.65 -5.55
C GLU A 144 13.62 -2.63 -6.02
N LYS A 145 14.61 -2.79 -5.10
CA LYS A 145 16.03 -2.89 -5.48
C LYS A 145 16.31 -4.10 -6.38
N LYS A 146 15.68 -5.25 -6.11
CA LYS A 146 15.73 -6.42 -7.01
C LYS A 146 15.16 -6.07 -8.39
N ASP A 147 13.97 -5.50 -8.44
CA ASP A 147 13.29 -5.16 -9.71
C ASP A 147 14.11 -4.16 -10.54
N LEU A 148 14.73 -3.15 -9.91
CA LEU A 148 15.63 -2.21 -10.58
C LEU A 148 16.85 -2.89 -11.19
N ASN A 149 17.52 -3.78 -10.43
CA ASN A 149 18.69 -4.48 -10.93
C ASN A 149 18.34 -5.43 -12.10
N LEU A 150 17.19 -6.11 -12.05
CA LEU A 150 16.72 -6.91 -13.17
C LEU A 150 16.36 -6.07 -14.40
N LEU A 151 15.76 -4.89 -14.18
CA LEU A 151 15.44 -3.96 -15.26
C LEU A 151 16.71 -3.41 -15.93
N TYR A 152 17.72 -3.06 -15.13
CA TYR A 152 19.02 -2.64 -15.63
C TYR A 152 19.69 -3.75 -16.43
N PHE A 153 19.76 -4.96 -15.87
CA PHE A 153 20.31 -6.13 -16.57
C PHE A 153 19.60 -6.43 -17.89
N GLY A 154 18.27 -6.34 -17.91
CA GLY A 154 17.45 -6.67 -19.08
C GLY A 154 17.48 -5.63 -20.20
N HIS A 155 18.05 -4.45 -19.98
CA HIS A 155 18.09 -3.40 -20.99
C HIS A 155 19.18 -3.68 -22.06
N PRO A 156 18.88 -3.57 -23.37
CA PRO A 156 19.85 -3.90 -24.43
C PRO A 156 21.14 -3.07 -24.43
N GLY A 157 21.08 -1.86 -23.87
CA GLY A 157 22.22 -0.95 -23.74
C GLY A 157 23.18 -1.26 -22.59
N THR A 158 22.82 -2.17 -21.67
CA THR A 158 23.63 -2.50 -20.50
C THR A 158 24.75 -3.47 -20.86
N GLY A 159 25.97 -3.23 -20.39
CA GLY A 159 27.13 -4.07 -20.68
C GLY A 159 27.01 -5.47 -20.06
N MET A 160 26.93 -6.52 -20.88
CA MET A 160 26.63 -7.88 -20.40
C MET A 160 27.70 -8.50 -19.46
N VAL A 161 28.95 -8.08 -19.56
CA VAL A 161 30.09 -8.77 -18.90
C VAL A 161 30.27 -8.37 -17.45
N ALA A 162 30.50 -7.08 -17.18
CA ALA A 162 30.73 -6.58 -15.82
C ALA A 162 29.42 -6.07 -15.20
N GLU A 163 28.83 -5.04 -15.81
CA GLU A 163 27.61 -4.38 -15.32
C GLU A 163 26.44 -5.36 -15.18
N GLY A 164 26.20 -6.18 -16.20
CA GLY A 164 25.13 -7.17 -16.19
C GLY A 164 25.32 -8.27 -15.14
N ARG A 165 26.57 -8.71 -14.91
CA ARG A 165 26.89 -9.69 -13.86
C ARG A 165 26.62 -9.10 -12.47
N ASP A 166 27.09 -7.89 -12.22
CA ASP A 166 26.92 -7.22 -10.93
C ASP A 166 25.44 -6.96 -10.65
N ALA A 167 24.68 -6.51 -11.66
CA ALA A 167 23.24 -6.32 -11.55
C ALA A 167 22.51 -7.61 -11.18
N LEU A 168 22.82 -8.74 -11.84
CA LEU A 168 22.23 -10.04 -11.49
C LEU A 168 22.58 -10.48 -10.06
N GLN A 169 23.83 -10.31 -9.65
CA GLN A 169 24.27 -10.67 -8.30
C GLN A 169 23.53 -9.84 -7.24
N ASN A 170 23.42 -8.53 -7.46
CA ASN A 170 22.67 -7.62 -6.59
C ASN A 170 21.18 -7.98 -6.57
N ALA A 171 20.58 -8.29 -7.72
CA ALA A 171 19.19 -8.72 -7.80
C ALA A 171 18.95 -9.99 -6.96
N LEU A 172 19.83 -10.98 -7.05
CA LEU A 172 19.73 -12.22 -6.27
C LEU A 172 19.83 -11.95 -4.76
N GLN A 173 20.81 -11.15 -4.32
CA GLN A 173 20.96 -10.81 -2.90
C GLN A 173 19.72 -10.09 -2.34
N HIS A 174 19.18 -9.12 -3.09
CA HIS A 174 17.98 -8.41 -2.70
C HIS A 174 16.74 -9.32 -2.70
N PHE A 175 16.59 -10.20 -3.69
CA PHE A 175 15.51 -11.19 -3.73
C PHE A 175 15.52 -12.11 -2.51
N GLU A 176 16.69 -12.63 -2.18
CA GLU A 176 16.89 -13.52 -1.04
C GLU A 176 16.56 -12.81 0.29
N THR A 177 17.00 -11.57 0.47
CA THR A 177 16.66 -10.77 1.66
C THR A 177 15.17 -10.45 1.75
N TYR A 178 14.55 -10.06 0.63
CA TYR A 178 13.10 -9.86 0.52
C TYR A 178 12.33 -11.12 0.95
N LYS A 179 12.75 -12.29 0.47
CA LYS A 179 12.13 -13.58 0.78
C LYS A 179 12.24 -13.87 2.27
N ALA A 180 13.43 -13.70 2.86
CA ALA A 180 13.66 -13.95 4.28
C ALA A 180 12.76 -13.10 5.19
N ILE A 181 12.67 -11.78 4.93
CA ILE A 181 11.80 -10.88 5.71
C ILE A 181 10.33 -11.29 5.53
N SER A 182 9.89 -11.51 4.28
CA SER A 182 8.51 -11.93 3.99
C SER A 182 8.13 -13.20 4.75
N THR A 183 9.02 -14.21 4.75
CA THR A 183 8.81 -15.47 5.43
C THR A 183 8.68 -15.28 6.94
N ALA A 184 9.54 -14.48 7.56
CA ALA A 184 9.48 -14.22 9.01
C ALA A 184 8.18 -13.50 9.43
N LYS A 185 7.68 -12.57 8.61
CA LYS A 185 6.38 -11.91 8.87
C LYS A 185 5.20 -12.84 8.70
N LEU A 186 5.24 -13.71 7.67
CA LEU A 186 4.22 -14.74 7.46
C LEU A 186 4.19 -15.74 8.62
N GLU A 187 5.35 -16.13 9.15
CA GLU A 187 5.44 -16.98 10.33
C GLU A 187 4.78 -16.32 11.54
N CYS A 188 5.07 -15.04 11.81
CA CYS A 188 4.44 -14.31 12.91
C CYS A 188 2.91 -14.25 12.77
N SER A 189 2.43 -14.06 11.54
CA SER A 189 1.00 -14.02 11.23
C SER A 189 0.34 -15.40 11.41
N TRP A 190 1.04 -16.45 10.99
CA TRP A 190 0.61 -17.83 11.16
C TRP A 190 0.52 -18.21 12.64
N ASN A 191 1.58 -17.92 13.41
CA ASN A 191 1.62 -18.17 14.86
C ASN A 191 0.51 -17.40 15.59
N ALA A 192 0.24 -16.15 15.18
CA ALA A 192 -0.86 -15.37 15.75
C ALA A 192 -2.22 -16.02 15.48
N TRP A 193 -2.44 -16.52 14.26
CA TRP A 193 -3.66 -17.25 13.91
C TRP A 193 -3.80 -18.55 14.70
N GLU A 194 -2.75 -19.36 14.82
CA GLU A 194 -2.77 -20.61 15.60
C GLU A 194 -3.07 -20.37 17.08
N ASN A 195 -2.46 -19.33 17.66
CA ASN A 195 -2.71 -18.95 19.04
C ASN A 195 -4.16 -18.50 19.27
N ALA A 196 -4.79 -17.87 18.27
CA ALA A 196 -6.18 -17.43 18.34
C ALA A 196 -7.19 -18.59 18.18
N VAL A 197 -6.90 -19.55 17.30
CA VAL A 197 -7.79 -20.69 17.01
C VAL A 197 -7.58 -21.87 17.96
N GLY A 198 -6.41 -21.95 18.61
CA GLY A 198 -6.03 -23.07 19.47
C GLY A 198 -5.66 -24.35 18.69
N ASP A 199 -5.47 -24.25 17.38
CA ASP A 199 -5.10 -25.35 16.49
C ASP A 199 -3.66 -25.15 15.97
N ARG A 200 -2.71 -25.89 16.55
CA ARG A 200 -1.30 -25.85 16.12
C ARG A 200 -1.08 -26.85 14.99
N LYS A 201 -0.82 -26.33 13.79
CA LYS A 201 -0.41 -27.12 12.63
C LYS A 201 1.09 -27.01 12.42
N ALA A 202 1.72 -28.14 12.11
CA ALA A 202 3.13 -28.17 11.76
C ALA A 202 3.33 -27.71 10.30
N ILE A 203 3.10 -26.42 10.01
CA ILE A 203 3.62 -25.83 8.78
C ILE A 203 5.02 -25.29 9.09
N ARG A 204 6.03 -25.90 8.48
CA ARG A 204 7.40 -25.40 8.51
C ARG A 204 7.57 -24.49 7.30
N LEU A 205 7.67 -23.20 7.54
CA LEU A 205 8.12 -22.28 6.52
C LEU A 205 9.64 -22.50 6.34
N GLU A 206 10.08 -22.73 5.10
CA GLU A 206 11.50 -22.86 4.80
C GLU A 206 12.16 -21.48 4.86
N PHE A 207 13.11 -21.32 5.76
CA PHE A 207 13.95 -20.14 5.82
C PHE A 207 15.08 -20.28 4.82
N SER A 208 15.38 -19.17 4.14
CA SER A 208 16.67 -19.05 3.49
C SER A 208 17.72 -18.80 4.59
N ASP A 209 18.81 -19.56 4.59
CA ASP A 209 19.93 -19.47 5.54
C ASP A 209 20.78 -18.19 5.36
N ILE A 210 20.16 -17.11 4.88
CA ILE A 210 20.87 -15.87 4.63
C ILE A 210 21.10 -15.21 5.98
N ASP A 211 22.38 -15.03 6.27
CA ASP A 211 22.86 -14.14 7.31
C ASP A 211 22.84 -12.70 6.79
N ALA A 212 21.63 -12.18 6.58
CA ALA A 212 21.46 -10.77 6.28
C ALA A 212 21.38 -10.04 7.62
N GLU A 213 22.39 -9.22 7.92
CA GLU A 213 22.37 -8.24 9.02
C GLU A 213 21.26 -7.20 8.76
N ASN A 214 20.01 -7.60 9.04
CA ASN A 214 18.83 -6.78 8.87
C ASN A 214 18.04 -6.76 10.18
N PRO A 215 17.99 -5.62 10.89
CA PRO A 215 17.32 -5.54 12.19
C PRO A 215 15.85 -5.94 12.15
N LEU A 216 15.14 -5.65 11.05
CA LEU A 216 13.75 -6.03 10.88
C LEU A 216 13.59 -7.55 10.78
N LEU A 217 14.44 -8.22 9.98
CA LEU A 217 14.45 -9.68 9.86
C LEU A 217 14.72 -10.33 11.23
N THR A 218 15.77 -9.88 11.92
CA THR A 218 16.15 -10.40 13.23
C THR A 218 15.01 -10.26 14.23
N LEU A 219 14.40 -9.07 14.27
CA LEU A 219 13.27 -8.80 15.16
C LEU A 219 12.07 -9.71 14.86
N TYR A 220 11.66 -9.87 13.59
CA TYR A 220 10.55 -10.76 13.26
C TYR A 220 10.85 -12.24 13.56
N LYS A 221 12.08 -12.71 13.35
CA LYS A 221 12.49 -14.08 13.76
C LYS A 221 12.36 -14.26 15.28
N LYS A 222 12.81 -13.28 16.08
CA LYS A 222 12.68 -13.31 17.54
C LYS A 222 11.23 -13.24 18.00
N LEU A 223 10.40 -12.40 17.38
CA LEU A 223 8.96 -12.34 17.66
C LEU A 223 8.25 -13.65 17.35
N ALA A 224 8.59 -14.30 16.22
CA ALA A 224 8.04 -15.61 15.88
C ALA A 224 8.42 -16.67 16.94
N ALA A 225 9.68 -16.67 17.38
CA ALA A 225 10.15 -17.54 18.45
C ALA A 225 9.41 -17.27 19.79
N LEU A 226 9.24 -16.00 20.15
CA LEU A 226 8.50 -15.58 21.36
C LEU A 226 7.04 -16.05 21.36
N GLN A 227 6.39 -16.06 20.20
CA GLN A 227 5.01 -16.54 20.07
C GLN A 227 4.90 -18.07 20.28
N ARG A 228 5.97 -18.82 19.99
CA ARG A 228 6.05 -20.28 20.16
C ARG A 228 6.52 -20.68 21.56
N ALA A 229 7.49 -19.96 22.11
CA ALA A 229 8.09 -20.14 23.42
C ALA A 229 7.93 -18.86 24.27
N PRO A 230 6.74 -18.66 24.88
CA PRO A 230 6.41 -17.49 25.69
C PRO A 230 7.35 -17.17 26.84
N ASP A 231 7.90 -18.20 27.47
CA ASP A 231 8.61 -18.06 28.75
C ASP A 231 10.11 -17.84 28.57
N ALA A 232 10.59 -17.68 27.32
CA ALA A 232 11.99 -17.49 26.99
C ALA A 232 12.43 -16.03 27.25
N ALA A 233 12.90 -15.75 28.48
CA ALA A 233 13.28 -14.41 28.94
C ALA A 233 14.42 -13.77 28.12
N GLU A 234 15.42 -14.54 27.70
CA GLU A 234 16.56 -14.04 26.90
C GLU A 234 16.12 -13.42 25.55
N ASN A 235 15.02 -13.93 24.96
CA ASN A 235 14.50 -13.36 23.72
C ASN A 235 13.86 -11.98 23.92
N LEU A 236 13.34 -11.66 25.12
CA LEU A 236 12.61 -10.42 25.37
C LEU A 236 13.54 -9.21 25.49
N GLU A 237 14.66 -9.36 26.21
CA GLU A 237 15.64 -8.27 26.40
C GLU A 237 16.21 -7.81 25.05
N GLU A 238 16.63 -8.76 24.21
CA GLU A 238 17.11 -8.45 22.86
C GLU A 238 16.02 -7.85 21.94
N ILE A 239 14.76 -8.27 22.08
CA ILE A 239 13.65 -7.67 21.32
C ILE A 239 13.47 -6.21 21.72
N ASP A 240 13.50 -5.90 23.02
CA ASP A 240 13.32 -4.54 23.51
C ASP A 240 14.49 -3.63 23.09
N GLU A 241 15.74 -4.13 23.12
CA GLU A 241 16.90 -3.41 22.60
C GLU A 241 16.75 -3.09 21.11
N LEU A 242 16.47 -4.10 20.27
CA LEU A 242 16.29 -3.93 18.82
C LEU A 242 15.14 -2.98 18.51
N LEU A 243 14.04 -3.07 19.25
CA LEU A 243 12.89 -2.20 19.08
C LEU A 243 13.27 -0.75 19.39
N ASN A 244 13.89 -0.50 20.53
CA ASN A 244 14.26 0.85 20.94
C ASN A 244 15.28 1.49 20.00
N GLU A 245 16.24 0.72 19.51
CA GLU A 245 17.25 1.19 18.57
C GLU A 245 16.66 1.49 17.19
N HIS A 246 15.81 0.60 16.67
CA HIS A 246 15.45 0.61 15.25
C HIS A 246 14.00 0.95 14.92
N ILE A 247 13.08 1.11 15.88
CA ILE A 247 11.65 1.34 15.61
C ILE A 247 11.40 2.43 14.56
N ARG A 248 12.15 3.54 14.62
CA ARG A 248 12.00 4.69 13.69
C ARG A 248 12.46 4.38 12.26
N SER A 249 13.28 3.35 12.08
CA SER A 249 13.73 2.87 10.77
C SER A 249 12.75 1.88 10.14
N PHE A 250 11.73 1.43 10.87
CA PHE A 250 10.70 0.54 10.35
C PHE A 250 9.53 1.32 9.77
N ARG A 251 8.86 0.75 8.75
CA ARG A 251 7.65 1.38 8.20
C ARG A 251 6.53 1.37 9.23
N PRO A 252 5.59 2.34 9.18
CA PRO A 252 4.49 2.41 10.14
C PRO A 252 3.73 1.09 10.31
N ASN A 253 3.43 0.39 9.22
CA ASN A 253 2.75 -0.91 9.28
C ASN A 253 3.54 -1.97 10.08
N ASP A 254 4.87 -1.97 9.97
CA ASP A 254 5.71 -2.90 10.73
C ASP A 254 5.78 -2.52 12.19
N GLN A 255 5.95 -1.23 12.48
CA GLN A 255 5.86 -0.70 13.84
C GLN A 255 4.55 -1.12 14.51
N SER A 256 3.41 -0.93 13.83
CA SER A 256 2.09 -1.35 14.32
C SER A 256 2.02 -2.86 14.60
N ASN A 257 2.49 -3.68 13.65
CA ASN A 257 2.43 -5.13 13.76
C ASN A 257 3.31 -5.67 14.89
N ILE A 258 4.53 -5.14 15.02
CA ILE A 258 5.47 -5.49 16.09
C ILE A 258 4.88 -5.16 17.46
N LEU A 259 4.40 -3.92 17.64
CA LEU A 259 3.78 -3.48 18.88
C LEU A 259 2.56 -4.34 19.24
N ARG A 260 1.73 -4.72 18.26
CA ARG A 260 0.60 -5.63 18.49
C ARG A 260 1.04 -7.00 18.99
N ILE A 261 2.10 -7.58 18.42
CA ILE A 261 2.61 -8.89 18.86
C ILE A 261 3.06 -8.81 20.32
N LEU A 262 3.80 -7.75 20.68
CA LEU A 262 4.28 -7.53 22.05
C LEU A 262 3.14 -7.27 23.02
N LEU A 263 2.18 -6.42 22.67
CA LEU A 263 0.99 -6.15 23.48
C LEU A 263 0.20 -7.43 23.76
N ASN A 264 0.02 -8.29 22.75
CA ASN A 264 -0.66 -9.57 22.92
C ASN A 264 0.12 -10.50 23.85
N HIS A 265 1.45 -10.52 23.73
CA HIS A 265 2.32 -11.30 24.61
C HIS A 265 2.20 -10.85 26.07
N TYR A 266 2.40 -9.56 26.34
CA TYR A 266 2.37 -9.02 27.70
C TYR A 266 0.96 -9.07 28.31
N THR A 267 -0.10 -8.87 27.51
CA THR A 267 -1.49 -9.06 27.96
C THR A 267 -1.74 -10.48 28.43
N ARG A 268 -1.19 -11.49 27.72
CA ARG A 268 -1.27 -12.88 28.17
C ARG A 268 -0.53 -13.08 29.51
N LEU A 269 0.66 -12.52 29.69
CA LEU A 269 1.40 -12.60 30.96
C LEU A 269 0.60 -11.96 32.11
N LEU A 270 -0.02 -10.81 31.86
CA LEU A 270 -0.89 -10.15 32.84
C LEU A 270 -2.08 -11.03 33.22
N ASN A 271 -2.74 -11.65 32.24
CA ASN A 271 -3.84 -12.60 32.47
C ASN A 271 -3.41 -13.86 33.23
N MET A 272 -2.12 -14.23 33.18
CA MET A 272 -1.52 -15.30 33.98
C MET A 272 -1.11 -14.84 35.40
N GLY A 273 -1.45 -13.60 35.78
CA GLY A 273 -1.17 -13.04 37.10
C GLY A 273 0.20 -12.39 37.26
N ARG A 274 0.95 -12.17 36.16
CA ARG A 274 2.22 -11.41 36.19
C ARG A 274 1.92 -9.92 36.11
N SER A 275 1.62 -9.31 37.25
CA SER A 275 1.24 -7.89 37.34
C SER A 275 2.30 -6.92 36.83
N GLU A 276 3.58 -7.29 36.87
CA GLU A 276 4.71 -6.51 36.35
C GLU A 276 4.58 -6.20 34.84
N ALA A 277 3.84 -7.03 34.08
CA ALA A 277 3.59 -6.79 32.66
C ALA A 277 2.75 -5.52 32.38
N ALA A 278 1.99 -5.02 33.37
CA ALA A 278 1.12 -3.86 33.19
C ALA A 278 1.90 -2.58 32.85
N ASP A 279 3.06 -2.37 33.47
CA ASP A 279 3.90 -1.21 33.22
C ASP A 279 4.49 -1.25 31.80
N THR A 280 4.89 -2.43 31.34
CA THR A 280 5.38 -2.64 29.97
C THR A 280 4.28 -2.41 28.94
N ILE A 281 3.06 -2.90 29.17
CA ILE A 281 1.91 -2.64 28.29
C ILE A 281 1.66 -1.14 28.16
N LEU A 282 1.66 -0.40 29.27
CA LEU A 282 1.49 1.05 29.26
C LEU A 282 2.62 1.74 28.49
N GLY A 283 3.86 1.28 28.64
CA GLY A 283 5.02 1.74 27.87
C GLY A 283 4.83 1.56 26.37
N LEU A 284 4.42 0.36 25.94
CA LEU A 284 4.15 0.05 24.53
C LEU A 284 3.02 0.91 23.93
N TYR A 285 1.97 1.18 24.70
CA TYR A 285 0.91 2.10 24.26
C TYR A 285 1.43 3.53 24.05
N LYS A 286 2.23 4.05 25.00
CA LYS A 286 2.86 5.37 24.86
C LYS A 286 3.76 5.43 23.63
N THR A 287 4.54 4.38 23.40
CA THR A 287 5.41 4.26 22.22
C THR A 287 4.60 4.29 20.92
N GLY A 288 3.57 3.48 20.78
CA GLY A 288 2.79 3.47 19.54
C GLY A 288 1.91 4.70 19.33
N LEU A 289 1.53 5.42 20.39
CA LEU A 289 0.91 6.75 20.26
C LEU A 289 1.93 7.82 19.83
N ALA A 290 3.13 7.81 20.40
CA ALA A 290 4.19 8.76 20.05
C ALA A 290 4.66 8.63 18.59
N TYR A 291 4.50 7.45 18.00
CA TYR A 291 4.90 7.14 16.64
C TYR A 291 3.72 6.99 15.66
N ASP A 292 2.50 7.36 16.07
CA ASP A 292 1.26 7.22 15.27
C ASP A 292 1.00 5.79 14.73
N CYS A 293 1.64 4.77 15.32
CA CYS A 293 1.53 3.36 14.91
C CYS A 293 0.13 2.79 15.09
N PHE A 294 -0.70 3.43 15.88
CA PHE A 294 -2.04 2.95 16.24
C PHE A 294 -3.17 3.62 15.46
N LEU A 295 -2.85 4.60 14.61
CA LEU A 295 -3.84 5.39 13.90
C LEU A 295 -4.03 4.92 12.46
N GLU A 296 -5.27 4.61 12.09
CA GLU A 296 -5.69 4.46 10.70
C GLU A 296 -6.75 5.51 10.38
N PHE A 297 -6.48 6.37 9.39
CA PHE A 297 -7.32 7.53 9.07
C PHE A 297 -7.62 8.44 10.28
N GLY A 298 -6.66 8.59 11.20
CA GLY A 298 -6.80 9.42 12.40
C GLY A 298 -7.69 8.79 13.50
N LYS A 299 -7.98 7.49 13.41
CA LYS A 299 -8.72 6.73 14.42
C LYS A 299 -7.90 5.55 14.93
N ILE A 300 -8.00 5.25 16.22
CA ILE A 300 -7.39 4.05 16.79
C ILE A 300 -8.19 2.83 16.31
N LYS A 301 -7.51 1.80 15.78
CA LYS A 301 -8.17 0.54 15.41
C LYS A 301 -8.70 -0.18 16.65
N GLU A 302 -9.91 -0.74 16.56
CA GLU A 302 -10.49 -1.56 17.63
C GLU A 302 -9.61 -2.79 17.96
N SER A 303 -8.96 -3.36 16.95
CA SER A 303 -8.01 -4.48 17.08
C SER A 303 -6.73 -4.16 17.87
N ILE A 304 -6.58 -2.94 18.39
CA ILE A 304 -5.48 -2.55 19.27
C ILE A 304 -5.84 -2.78 20.75
N PHE A 305 -7.13 -2.85 21.05
CA PHE A 305 -7.66 -3.06 22.40
C PHE A 305 -8.18 -4.48 22.66
N LEU A 306 -8.10 -5.36 21.65
CA LEU A 306 -8.53 -6.76 21.66
C LEU A 306 -7.32 -7.68 21.62
#